data_AF-X1F4A3-F1
#
_entry.id   AF-X1F4A3-F1
#
_cell.length_a   1.000
_cell.length_b   1.000
_cell.length_c   1.000
_cell.angle_alpha   90.00
_cell.angle_beta   90.00
_cell.angle_gamma   90.00
#
_symmetry.space_group_name_H-M   'P 1'
#
loop_
_entity.id
_entity.type
_entity.pdbx_description
1 polymer ?
#
loop_
_entity_poly.entity_id
_entity_poly.type
_entity_poly.pdbx_seq_one_letter_code
_entity_poly.pdbx_strand_id
1 'polypeptide(L)'
;MDPNFGKNIFFIIGLVGAILALVGYLGTWYFGQQVEAIAPYMQKIRTATATVEVSILSEEKIYTNYMDRGGYITFKKNNQTLLTMSSTKCTAKQTGEGKVIYSAIFDMYAKDKAVGKPVNFIKDSDYIQIEFVPMPEKSKVLSGEAICTFNNNVRIEITILPQEIKEKIISVSDLKDVFLEFEKVK
;
A
#
# COMPACT_ATOMS: atom_id res chain seq x y z
N MET A 1 59.79 11.17 -35.23
CA MET A 1 58.53 10.79 -34.54
C MET A 1 58.76 10.96 -33.06
N ASP A 2 57.90 11.73 -32.38
CA ASP A 2 58.01 11.97 -30.93
C ASP A 2 57.56 10.72 -30.16
N PRO A 3 58.45 10.06 -29.38
CA PRO A 3 58.11 8.86 -28.61
C PRO A 3 57.04 9.10 -27.53
N ASN A 4 56.75 10.36 -27.17
CA ASN A 4 55.71 10.70 -26.21
C ASN A 4 54.30 10.78 -26.82
N PHE A 5 54.19 10.79 -28.15
CA PHE A 5 52.90 10.94 -28.83
C PHE A 5 51.94 9.78 -28.53
N GLY A 6 52.44 8.53 -28.58
CA GLY A 6 51.64 7.35 -28.27
C GLY A 6 51.18 7.32 -26.80
N LYS A 7 52.08 7.66 -25.86
CA LYS A 7 51.78 7.67 -24.43
C LYS A 7 50.68 8.70 -24.09
N ASN A 8 50.76 9.90 -24.69
CA ASN A 8 49.75 10.94 -24.50
C ASN A 8 48.37 10.52 -25.04
N ILE A 9 48.31 9.82 -26.18
CA ILE A 9 47.04 9.31 -26.73
C ILE A 9 46.41 8.27 -25.79
N PHE A 10 47.19 7.33 -25.26
CA PHE A 10 46.67 6.33 -24.32
C PHE A 10 46.14 6.98 -23.02
N PHE A 11 46.81 8.01 -22.50
CA PHE A 11 46.32 8.76 -21.35
C PHE A 11 45.01 9.49 -21.63
N ILE A 12 44.88 10.12 -22.80
CA ILE A 12 43.65 10.81 -23.22
C ILE A 12 42.49 9.82 -23.34
N ILE A 13 42.70 8.67 -23.99
CA ILE A 13 41.66 7.64 -24.14
C ILE A 13 41.22 7.09 -22.77
N GLY A 14 42.18 6.81 -21.88
CA GLY A 14 41.89 6.35 -20.53
C GLY A 14 41.10 7.37 -19.71
N LEU A 15 41.45 8.66 -19.81
CA LEU A 15 40.76 9.75 -19.13
C LEU A 15 39.32 9.93 -19.65
N VAL A 16 39.12 9.90 -20.97
CA VAL A 16 37.79 10.00 -21.59
C VAL A 16 36.91 8.81 -21.17
N GLY A 17 37.47 7.59 -21.16
CA GLY A 17 36.76 6.40 -20.68
C GLY A 17 36.32 6.51 -19.22
N ALA A 18 37.20 7.00 -18.34
CA ALA A 18 36.88 7.22 -16.94
C ALA A 18 35.79 8.28 -16.75
N ILE A 19 35.85 9.39 -17.50
CA ILE A 19 34.84 10.46 -17.44
C ILE A 19 33.48 9.94 -17.90
N LEU A 20 33.41 9.16 -19.00
CA LEU A 20 32.15 8.60 -19.48
C LEU A 20 31.54 7.61 -18.49
N ALA A 21 32.34 6.76 -17.86
CA ALA A 21 31.85 5.85 -16.82
C ALA A 21 31.29 6.62 -15.61
N LEU A 22 31.95 7.69 -15.21
CA LEU A 22 31.56 8.52 -14.07
C LEU A 22 30.27 9.31 -14.37
N VAL A 23 30.13 9.86 -15.59
CA VAL A 23 28.90 10.50 -16.05
C VAL A 23 27.74 9.49 -16.16
N GLY A 24 27.99 8.28 -16.64
CA GLY A 24 26.98 7.21 -16.67
C GLY A 24 26.50 6.79 -15.27
N TYR A 25 27.43 6.68 -14.33
CA TYR A 25 27.11 6.38 -12.93
C TYR A 25 26.32 7.51 -12.26
N LEU A 26 26.77 8.75 -12.40
CA LEU A 26 26.07 9.91 -11.85
C LEU A 26 24.69 10.12 -12.49
N GLY A 27 24.59 9.91 -13.81
CA GLY A 27 23.33 9.98 -14.54
C GLY A 27 22.34 8.94 -14.05
N THR A 28 22.73 7.67 -13.95
CA THR A 28 21.81 6.61 -13.46
C THR A 28 21.35 6.86 -12.02
N TRP A 29 22.23 7.37 -11.15
CA TRP A 29 21.86 7.76 -9.78
C TRP A 29 20.89 8.95 -9.75
N TYR A 30 21.18 10.01 -10.50
CA TYR A 30 20.35 11.23 -10.55
C TYR A 30 18.98 10.97 -11.19
N PHE A 31 18.94 10.27 -12.33
CA PHE A 31 17.69 9.92 -13.01
C PHE A 31 16.89 8.89 -12.21
N GLY A 32 17.54 7.99 -11.47
CA GLY A 32 16.84 7.07 -10.55
C GLY A 32 16.01 7.82 -9.51
N GLN A 33 16.60 8.82 -8.84
CA GLN A 33 15.89 9.64 -7.85
C GLN A 33 14.79 10.51 -8.46
N GLN A 34 15.04 11.09 -9.64
CA GLN A 34 14.04 11.88 -10.36
C GLN A 34 12.85 11.02 -10.78
N VAL A 35 13.08 9.80 -11.28
CA VAL A 35 11.99 8.87 -11.65
C VAL A 35 11.19 8.45 -10.41
N GLU A 36 11.84 8.22 -9.27
CA GLU A 36 11.14 7.96 -8.02
C GLU A 36 10.24 9.14 -7.60
N ALA A 37 10.65 10.39 -7.85
CA ALA A 37 9.84 11.57 -7.58
C ALA A 37 8.72 11.81 -8.62
N ILE A 38 8.94 11.42 -9.89
CA ILE A 38 8.02 11.64 -11.01
C ILE A 38 6.95 10.54 -11.10
N ALA A 39 7.27 9.31 -10.69
CA ALA A 39 6.38 8.14 -10.79
C ALA A 39 6.28 7.39 -9.45
N PRO A 40 5.55 7.95 -8.45
CA PRO A 40 5.45 7.35 -7.11
C PRO A 40 4.87 5.92 -7.15
N TYR A 41 4.05 5.58 -8.15
CA TYR A 41 3.46 4.25 -8.34
C TYR A 41 4.46 3.16 -8.79
N MET A 42 5.62 3.54 -9.32
CA MET A 42 6.69 2.62 -9.73
C MET A 42 7.68 2.33 -8.61
N GLN A 43 7.62 3.08 -7.51
CA GLN A 43 8.47 2.85 -6.35
C GLN A 43 8.21 1.48 -5.75
N LYS A 44 9.27 0.86 -5.23
CA LYS A 44 9.14 -0.40 -4.49
C LYS A 44 8.43 -0.15 -3.17
N ILE A 45 7.46 -1.00 -2.83
CA ILE A 45 6.78 -1.01 -1.54
C ILE A 45 7.83 -1.32 -0.45
N ARG A 46 7.99 -0.38 0.48
CA ARG A 46 8.81 -0.50 1.69
C ARG A 46 7.93 -0.55 2.93
N THR A 47 6.90 0.30 2.94
CA THR A 47 5.90 0.38 3.99
C THR A 47 4.51 0.48 3.37
N ALA A 48 3.51 -0.08 4.03
CA ALA A 48 2.11 0.19 3.75
C ALA A 48 1.35 0.25 5.07
N THR A 49 0.44 1.20 5.16
CA THR A 49 -0.43 1.42 6.32
C THR A 49 -1.85 1.62 5.83
N ALA A 50 -2.84 1.03 6.49
CA ALA A 50 -4.25 1.27 6.21
C ALA A 50 -4.97 1.78 7.44
N THR A 51 -5.64 2.92 7.34
CA THR A 51 -6.60 3.37 8.34
C THR A 51 -7.98 2.96 7.87
N VAL A 52 -8.67 2.13 8.66
CA VAL A 52 -9.99 1.63 8.30
C VAL A 52 -11.00 2.04 9.35
N GLU A 53 -12.15 2.51 8.90
CA GLU A 53 -13.34 2.76 9.72
C GLU A 53 -14.55 2.08 9.09
N VAL A 54 -15.26 1.25 9.87
CA VAL A 54 -16.46 0.53 9.42
C VAL A 54 -17.58 0.76 10.41
N SER A 55 -18.73 1.15 9.87
CA SER A 55 -19.99 1.27 10.58
C SER A 55 -20.82 0.00 10.41
N ILE A 56 -21.24 -0.61 11.52
CA ILE A 56 -22.20 -1.72 11.52
C ILE A 56 -23.50 -1.36 12.24
N LEU A 57 -24.59 -2.04 11.88
CA LEU A 57 -25.84 -2.02 12.63
C LEU A 57 -25.69 -2.87 13.89
N SER A 58 -25.75 -2.23 15.07
CA SER A 58 -25.78 -2.87 16.39
C SER A 58 -26.29 -1.89 17.46
N GLU A 59 -27.17 -2.39 18.34
CA GLU A 59 -27.65 -1.66 19.52
C GLU A 59 -26.74 -1.81 20.75
N GLU A 60 -25.66 -2.56 20.62
CA GLU A 60 -24.76 -2.86 21.73
C GLU A 60 -24.03 -1.59 22.23
N LYS A 61 -24.11 -1.38 23.55
CA LYS A 61 -23.39 -0.32 24.26
C LYS A 61 -21.92 -0.65 24.40
N ILE A 62 -21.17 -0.36 23.35
CA ILE A 62 -19.72 -0.59 23.29
C ILE A 62 -18.97 0.74 23.21
N TYR A 63 -18.00 0.89 24.10
CA TYR A 63 -16.98 1.93 24.04
C TYR A 63 -15.68 1.33 24.54
N THR A 64 -14.99 0.64 23.65
CA THR A 64 -13.89 -0.25 24.02
C THR A 64 -12.71 -0.07 23.09
N ASN A 65 -11.53 -0.01 23.68
CA ASN A 65 -10.27 -0.21 22.97
C ASN A 65 -9.82 -1.64 23.20
N TYR A 66 -9.76 -2.42 22.12
CA TYR A 66 -9.33 -3.81 22.15
C TYR A 66 -7.83 -3.88 21.91
N MET A 67 -7.12 -4.29 22.96
CA MET A 67 -5.71 -4.63 22.89
C MET A 67 -5.59 -6.11 22.51
N ASP A 68 -4.65 -6.44 21.64
CA ASP A 68 -4.37 -7.78 21.09
C ASP A 68 -5.51 -8.41 20.28
N ARG A 69 -6.49 -7.62 19.85
CA ARG A 69 -7.62 -8.04 19.00
C ARG A 69 -7.94 -6.96 17.97
N GLY A 70 -7.01 -6.68 17.08
CA GLY A 70 -7.25 -5.81 15.93
C GLY A 70 -7.89 -6.60 14.79
N GLY A 71 -7.10 -6.94 13.77
CA GLY A 71 -7.56 -7.72 12.63
C GLY A 71 -6.64 -7.61 11.42
N TYR A 72 -7.20 -7.79 10.23
CA TYR A 72 -6.45 -7.84 8.99
C TYR A 72 -7.14 -7.09 7.86
N ILE A 73 -6.33 -6.55 6.96
CA ILE A 73 -6.73 -6.15 5.63
C ILE A 73 -5.83 -6.87 4.63
N THR A 74 -6.44 -7.52 3.64
CA THR A 74 -5.72 -8.26 2.61
C THR A 74 -6.19 -7.87 1.23
N PHE A 75 -5.23 -7.59 0.35
CA PHE A 75 -5.47 -7.41 -1.08
C PHE A 75 -5.33 -8.76 -1.74
N LYS A 76 -6.28 -9.16 -2.60
CA LYS A 76 -6.30 -10.51 -3.18
C LYS A 76 -6.57 -10.48 -4.67
N LYS A 77 -5.94 -11.42 -5.39
CA LYS A 77 -6.18 -11.74 -6.80
C LYS A 77 -6.36 -13.24 -6.94
N ASN A 78 -7.47 -13.72 -7.49
CA ASN A 78 -7.75 -15.16 -7.62
C ASN A 78 -7.46 -15.97 -6.34
N ASN A 79 -7.89 -15.46 -5.17
CA ASN A 79 -7.60 -15.98 -3.83
C ASN A 79 -6.12 -15.98 -3.38
N GLN A 80 -5.19 -15.57 -4.24
CA GLN A 80 -3.81 -15.32 -3.84
C GLN A 80 -3.74 -13.94 -3.19
N THR A 81 -3.30 -13.90 -1.93
CA THR A 81 -3.01 -12.62 -1.28
C THR A 81 -1.93 -11.89 -2.07
N LEU A 82 -2.04 -10.58 -2.27
CA LEU A 82 -0.98 -9.74 -2.85
C LEU A 82 -0.23 -9.00 -1.75
N LEU A 83 -0.97 -8.50 -0.76
CA LEU A 83 -0.48 -7.76 0.40
C LEU A 83 -1.35 -8.09 1.62
N THR A 84 -0.72 -8.22 2.79
CA THR A 84 -1.41 -8.27 4.10
C THR A 84 -0.93 -7.14 4.98
N MET A 85 -1.89 -6.43 5.59
CA MET A 85 -1.62 -5.54 6.72
C MET A 85 -2.44 -6.02 7.90
N SER A 86 -1.86 -5.89 9.08
CA SER A 86 -2.46 -6.39 10.33
C SER A 86 -2.41 -5.32 11.40
N SER A 87 -3.37 -5.38 12.32
CA SER A 87 -3.34 -4.58 13.53
C SER A 87 -3.51 -5.47 14.75
N THR A 88 -2.78 -5.17 15.82
CA THR A 88 -3.01 -5.76 17.13
C THR A 88 -4.04 -4.98 17.94
N LYS A 89 -4.47 -3.80 17.46
CA LYS A 89 -5.38 -2.91 18.20
C LYS A 89 -6.55 -2.51 17.33
N CYS A 90 -7.73 -2.43 17.92
CA CYS A 90 -8.85 -1.72 17.29
C CYS A 90 -9.75 -1.09 18.34
N THR A 91 -10.52 -0.11 17.92
CA THR A 91 -11.54 0.54 18.76
C THR A 91 -12.92 0.24 18.23
N ALA A 92 -13.87 0.02 19.13
CA ALA A 92 -15.29 0.00 18.80
C ALA A 92 -16.05 1.02 19.65
N LYS A 93 -16.91 1.81 19.00
CA LYS A 93 -17.67 2.88 19.64
C LYS A 93 -19.10 2.90 19.09
N GLN A 94 -20.09 2.77 19.96
CA GLN A 94 -21.48 3.05 19.62
C GLN A 94 -21.67 4.56 19.45
N THR A 95 -22.27 4.97 18.34
CA THR A 95 -22.52 6.40 18.05
C THR A 95 -23.96 6.83 18.35
N GLY A 96 -24.79 5.92 18.87
CA GLY A 96 -26.25 6.08 18.91
C GLY A 96 -26.91 5.52 17.66
N GLU A 97 -28.25 5.56 17.61
CA GLU A 97 -29.05 5.19 16.42
C GLU A 97 -28.82 3.75 15.93
N GLY A 98 -28.53 2.81 16.84
CA GLY A 98 -28.25 1.42 16.47
C GLY A 98 -26.99 1.22 15.62
N LYS A 99 -26.00 2.12 15.75
CA LYS A 99 -24.74 2.06 15.00
C LYS A 99 -23.52 1.91 15.91
N VAL A 100 -22.63 0.98 15.56
CA VAL A 100 -21.30 0.82 16.15
C VAL A 100 -20.24 1.00 15.06
N ILE A 101 -19.25 1.84 15.35
CA ILE A 101 -18.10 2.08 14.49
C ILE A 101 -16.91 1.28 15.01
N TYR A 102 -16.31 0.48 14.14
CA TYR A 102 -15.02 -0.19 14.33
C TYR A 102 -13.94 0.58 13.57
N SER A 103 -12.81 0.83 14.21
CA SER A 103 -11.68 1.48 13.56
C SER A 103 -10.33 0.94 14.01
N ALA A 104 -9.37 0.90 13.10
CA ALA A 104 -7.99 0.50 13.38
C ALA A 104 -7.03 1.04 12.33
N ILE A 105 -5.75 1.08 12.71
CA ILE A 105 -4.62 1.30 11.82
C ILE A 105 -3.92 -0.05 11.65
N PHE A 106 -3.78 -0.51 10.42
CA PHE A 106 -3.16 -1.77 10.03
C PHE A 106 -1.83 -1.48 9.38
N ASP A 107 -0.79 -2.18 9.81
CA ASP A 107 0.56 -2.01 9.30
C ASP A 107 0.98 -3.27 8.53
N MET A 108 1.72 -3.06 7.43
CA MET A 108 2.33 -4.15 6.68
C MET A 108 3.48 -4.78 7.49
N TYR A 109 3.52 -6.10 7.51
CA TYR A 109 4.66 -6.81 8.09
C TYR A 109 5.92 -6.60 7.26
N ALA A 110 7.06 -6.38 7.92
CA ALA A 110 8.33 -6.09 7.25
C ALA A 110 8.85 -7.22 6.33
N LYS A 111 8.32 -8.44 6.44
CA LYS A 111 8.63 -9.57 5.55
C LYS A 111 7.44 -9.98 4.67
N ASP A 112 6.44 -9.12 4.51
CA ASP A 112 5.35 -9.37 3.58
C ASP A 112 5.90 -9.52 2.14
N LYS A 113 5.28 -10.38 1.35
CA LYS A 113 5.69 -10.65 -0.04
C LYS A 113 5.49 -9.47 -0.99
N ALA A 114 4.75 -8.45 -0.59
CA ALA A 114 4.63 -7.20 -1.31
C ALA A 114 5.92 -6.35 -1.20
N VAL A 115 6.73 -6.55 -0.16
CA VAL A 115 7.98 -5.80 0.04
C VAL A 115 8.89 -5.97 -1.16
N GLY A 116 9.34 -4.85 -1.72
CA GLY A 116 10.21 -4.81 -2.90
C GLY A 116 9.49 -4.86 -4.25
N LYS A 117 8.18 -5.14 -4.28
CA LYS A 117 7.35 -5.03 -5.50
C LYS A 117 6.96 -3.58 -5.77
N PRO A 118 6.74 -3.16 -7.02
CA PRO A 118 6.27 -1.80 -7.31
C PRO A 118 4.85 -1.57 -6.76
N VAL A 119 4.51 -0.34 -6.36
CA VAL A 119 3.17 -0.02 -5.79
C VAL A 119 2.04 -0.36 -6.78
N ASN A 120 2.25 -0.16 -8.08
CA ASN A 120 1.27 -0.50 -9.12
C ASN A 120 0.90 -1.99 -9.18
N PHE A 121 1.69 -2.88 -8.58
CA PHE A 121 1.34 -4.30 -8.44
C PHE A 121 0.03 -4.51 -7.67
N ILE A 122 -0.33 -3.58 -6.77
CA ILE A 122 -1.58 -3.68 -5.99
C ILE A 122 -2.83 -3.46 -6.86
N LYS A 123 -2.69 -2.78 -8.01
CA LYS A 123 -3.78 -2.60 -8.99
C LYS A 123 -4.33 -3.93 -9.52
N ASP A 124 -3.51 -4.98 -9.48
CA ASP A 124 -3.91 -6.32 -9.91
C ASP A 124 -4.87 -7.03 -8.95
N SER A 125 -5.25 -6.40 -7.83
CA SER A 125 -6.19 -6.97 -6.86
C SER A 125 -7.60 -7.02 -7.45
N ASP A 126 -8.26 -8.18 -7.31
CA ASP A 126 -9.67 -8.35 -7.67
C ASP A 126 -10.59 -7.87 -6.55
N TYR A 127 -10.15 -8.03 -5.29
CA TYR A 127 -10.93 -7.63 -4.12
C TYR A 127 -10.03 -7.42 -2.89
N ILE A 128 -10.58 -6.74 -1.90
CA ILE A 128 -10.00 -6.53 -0.58
C ILE A 128 -10.87 -7.24 0.45
N GLN A 129 -10.24 -7.91 1.41
CA GLN A 129 -10.90 -8.44 2.60
C GLN A 129 -10.45 -7.67 3.82
N ILE A 130 -11.41 -7.24 4.63
CA ILE A 130 -11.20 -6.54 5.89
C ILE A 130 -11.87 -7.35 6.99
N GLU A 131 -11.15 -7.54 8.09
CA GLU A 131 -11.62 -8.24 9.27
C GLU A 131 -11.25 -7.46 10.52
N PHE A 132 -12.21 -7.35 11.44
CA PHE A 132 -11.98 -6.94 12.82
C PHE A 132 -12.32 -8.13 13.71
N VAL A 133 -11.35 -8.63 14.48
CA VAL A 133 -11.51 -9.78 15.38
C VAL A 133 -12.72 -9.64 16.35
N PRO A 134 -12.93 -8.47 17.00
CA PRO A 134 -14.05 -8.30 17.91
C PRO A 134 -15.39 -8.03 17.22
N MET A 135 -15.42 -7.83 15.90
CA MET A 135 -16.68 -7.63 15.18
C MET A 135 -17.53 -8.92 15.20
N PRO A 136 -18.86 -8.83 15.40
CA PRO A 136 -19.74 -10.00 15.34
C PRO A 136 -19.77 -10.66 13.95
N GLU A 137 -19.97 -11.98 13.90
CA GLU A 137 -19.95 -12.76 12.64
C GLU A 137 -21.05 -12.39 11.66
N LYS A 138 -22.23 -12.02 12.20
CA LYS A 138 -23.46 -11.76 11.47
C LYS A 138 -23.91 -10.30 11.62
N SER A 139 -23.02 -9.37 11.31
CA SER A 139 -23.35 -7.95 11.30
C SER A 139 -23.88 -7.49 9.93
N LYS A 140 -24.53 -6.35 9.93
CA LYS A 140 -24.84 -5.61 8.70
C LYS A 140 -23.93 -4.39 8.64
N VAL A 141 -23.03 -4.35 7.67
CA VAL A 141 -22.21 -3.17 7.37
C VAL A 141 -23.13 -2.12 6.76
N LEU A 142 -23.10 -0.92 7.32
CA LEU A 142 -23.87 0.23 6.84
C LEU A 142 -23.02 1.08 5.89
N SER A 143 -21.76 1.31 6.24
CA SER A 143 -20.79 2.05 5.44
C SER A 143 -19.39 1.87 6.02
N GLY A 144 -18.37 2.32 5.29
CA GLY A 144 -17.03 2.45 5.82
C GLY A 144 -16.07 3.02 4.79
N GLU A 145 -14.84 3.19 5.22
CA GLU A 145 -13.74 3.69 4.41
C GLU A 145 -12.46 2.98 4.82
N ALA A 146 -11.60 2.68 3.84
CA ALA A 146 -10.22 2.27 4.07
C ALA A 146 -9.28 3.18 3.28
N ILE A 147 -8.43 3.91 4.01
CA ILE A 147 -7.39 4.78 3.44
C ILE A 147 -6.07 4.04 3.55
N CYS A 148 -5.55 3.57 2.42
CA CYS A 148 -4.28 2.88 2.32
C CYS A 148 -3.19 3.86 1.86
N THR A 149 -2.06 3.88 2.55
CA THR A 149 -0.90 4.70 2.20
C THR A 149 0.32 3.80 2.02
N PHE A 150 1.02 3.96 0.90
CA PHE A 150 2.24 3.23 0.55
C PHE A 150 3.42 4.19 0.52
N ASN A 151 4.51 3.83 1.19
CA ASN A 151 5.73 4.63 1.28
C ASN A 151 5.50 6.10 1.69
N ASN A 152 4.40 6.39 2.40
CA ASN A 152 3.93 7.74 2.77
C ASN A 152 3.60 8.68 1.59
N ASN A 153 3.61 8.20 0.35
CA ASN A 153 3.50 9.05 -0.85
C ASN A 153 2.32 8.66 -1.75
N VAL A 154 1.97 7.38 -1.82
CA VAL A 154 0.82 6.92 -2.61
C VAL A 154 -0.34 6.67 -1.67
N ARG A 155 -1.44 7.39 -1.85
CA ARG A 155 -2.68 7.24 -1.08
C ARG A 155 -3.78 6.66 -1.97
N ILE A 156 -4.51 5.71 -1.42
CA ILE A 156 -5.60 5.01 -2.07
C ILE A 156 -6.79 5.01 -1.12
N GLU A 157 -7.96 5.42 -1.60
CA GLU A 157 -9.19 5.50 -0.82
C GLU A 157 -10.19 4.48 -1.34
N ILE A 158 -10.70 3.65 -0.44
CA ILE A 158 -11.61 2.56 -0.75
C ILE A 158 -12.90 2.77 0.04
N THR A 159 -14.00 2.96 -0.67
CA THR A 159 -15.33 3.04 -0.07
C THR A 159 -15.86 1.64 0.21
N ILE A 160 -16.30 1.41 1.45
CA ILE A 160 -16.93 0.15 1.86
C ILE A 160 -18.44 0.34 1.80
N LEU A 161 -19.06 -0.34 0.83
CA LEU A 161 -20.50 -0.26 0.61
C LEU A 161 -21.29 -1.13 1.61
N PRO A 162 -22.58 -0.79 1.85
CA PRO A 162 -23.44 -1.59 2.71
C PRO A 162 -23.52 -3.06 2.25
N GLN A 163 -23.35 -3.99 3.18
CA GLN A 163 -23.38 -5.43 2.90
C GLN A 163 -23.70 -6.25 4.16
N GLU A 164 -24.22 -7.46 3.98
CA GLU A 164 -24.35 -8.43 5.08
C GLU A 164 -23.11 -9.30 5.16
N ILE A 165 -22.55 -9.46 6.36
CA ILE A 165 -21.38 -10.33 6.59
C ILE A 165 -21.82 -11.65 7.21
N LYS A 166 -21.12 -12.74 6.83
CA LYS A 166 -21.40 -14.10 7.32
C LYS A 166 -20.33 -14.64 8.28
N GLU A 167 -19.09 -14.16 8.17
CA GLU A 167 -17.91 -14.71 8.89
C GLU A 167 -16.95 -13.60 9.37
N LYS A 168 -17.46 -12.43 9.80
CA LYS A 168 -16.64 -11.24 10.16
C LYS A 168 -15.81 -10.62 9.04
N ILE A 169 -15.90 -11.17 7.83
CA ILE A 169 -15.15 -10.69 6.67
C ILE A 169 -16.02 -9.73 5.87
N ILE A 170 -15.51 -8.53 5.69
CA ILE A 170 -16.03 -7.52 4.78
C ILE A 170 -15.27 -7.68 3.47
N SER A 171 -15.97 -7.84 2.36
CA SER A 171 -15.34 -7.96 1.05
C SER A 171 -15.67 -6.74 0.19
N VAL A 172 -14.66 -6.14 -0.42
CA VAL A 172 -14.79 -5.01 -1.34
C VAL A 172 -14.21 -5.43 -2.69
N SER A 173 -15.08 -5.58 -3.69
CA SER A 173 -14.68 -6.08 -5.03
C SER A 173 -14.65 -4.98 -6.10
N ASP A 174 -15.20 -3.80 -5.83
CA ASP A 174 -15.16 -2.69 -6.77
C ASP A 174 -13.95 -1.81 -6.51
N LEU A 175 -12.84 -2.13 -7.18
CA LEU A 175 -11.56 -1.42 -7.04
C LEU A 175 -11.16 -0.65 -8.30
N LYS A 176 -12.03 -0.58 -9.32
CA LYS A 176 -11.65 -0.01 -10.63
C LYS A 176 -11.33 1.47 -10.54
N ASP A 177 -12.20 2.22 -9.85
CA ASP A 177 -12.06 3.67 -9.73
C ASP A 177 -10.97 4.09 -8.74
N VAL A 178 -10.63 3.17 -7.84
CA VAL A 178 -9.63 3.34 -6.78
C VAL A 178 -8.22 3.56 -7.34
N PHE A 179 -7.92 3.00 -8.52
CA PHE A 179 -6.61 3.09 -9.16
C PHE A 179 -6.55 4.04 -10.37
N LEU A 180 -7.55 4.92 -10.56
CA LEU A 180 -7.59 5.82 -11.74
C LEU A 180 -6.34 6.71 -11.84
N GLU A 181 -5.76 7.12 -10.72
CA GLU A 181 -4.54 7.93 -10.71
C GLU A 181 -3.30 7.17 -11.22
N PHE A 182 -3.32 5.84 -11.15
CA PHE A 182 -2.24 4.99 -11.66
C PHE A 182 -2.23 4.97 -13.19
N GLU A 183 -3.36 5.28 -13.83
CA GLU A 183 -3.51 5.25 -15.29
C GLU A 183 -3.07 6.54 -15.98
N LYS A 184 -2.97 7.64 -15.23
CA LYS A 184 -2.53 8.95 -15.74
C LYS A 184 -1.02 9.02 -16.03
N VAL A 185 -0.24 8.02 -15.59
CA VAL A 185 1.22 7.94 -15.75
C VAL A 185 1.62 7.00 -16.90
N LYS A 186 0.91 7.09 -18.03
CA LYS A 186 1.25 6.39 -19.28
C LYS A 186 2.08 7.27 -20.20
#